data_AF-A0AAV0L9Z3-F1
#
_entry.id   AF-A0AAV0L9Z3-F1
#
_cell.length_a   1.000
_cell.length_b   1.000
_cell.length_c   1.000
_cell.angle_alpha   90.00
_cell.angle_beta   90.00
_cell.angle_gamma   90.00
#
_symmetry.space_group_name_H-M   'P 1'
#
loop_
_entity.id
_entity.type
_entity.pdbx_description
1 polymer ?
#
loop_
_entity_poly.entity_id
_entity_poly.type
_entity_poly.pdbx_seq_one_letter_code
_entity_poly.pdbx_strand_id
1 'polypeptide(L)' 'MASTEGLVPITRKFLASYYDKYPFPPLSDDVSRLCSEIRSIIPDLLKESPPSSGFFMSPFIWNLHG' A
#
# COMPACT_ATOMS: atom_id res chain seq x y z
N MET A 1 -18.02 -33.24 -15.99
CA MET A 1 -18.43 -32.18 -15.05
C MET A 1 -17.36 -32.11 -13.96
N ALA A 2 -16.73 -30.97 -13.73
CA ALA A 2 -15.72 -30.84 -12.68
C ALA A 2 -16.43 -30.65 -11.33
N SER A 3 -16.19 -31.56 -10.38
CA SER A 3 -16.79 -31.50 -9.06
C SER A 3 -16.21 -30.33 -8.26
N THR A 4 -17.05 -29.36 -7.91
CA THR A 4 -16.72 -28.25 -7.00
C THR A 4 -16.81 -28.67 -5.53
N GLU A 5 -16.95 -29.98 -5.28
CA GLU A 5 -17.12 -30.56 -3.97
C GLU A 5 -15.83 -30.42 -3.17
N GLY A 6 -15.88 -29.60 -2.11
CA GLY A 6 -14.73 -29.23 -1.29
C GLY A 6 -14.13 -27.84 -1.58
N LEU A 7 -14.60 -27.12 -2.59
CA LEU A 7 -14.18 -25.73 -2.80
C LEU A 7 -14.96 -24.79 -1.88
N VAL A 8 -14.23 -24.14 -0.97
CA VAL A 8 -14.81 -23.08 -0.14
C VAL A 8 -14.95 -21.82 -1.02
N PRO A 9 -16.14 -21.20 -1.08
CA PRO A 9 -16.29 -19.96 -1.82
C PRO A 9 -15.35 -18.90 -1.24
N ILE A 10 -14.70 -18.12 -2.12
CA ILE A 10 -13.84 -16.99 -1.75
C ILE A 10 -14.75 -15.89 -1.18
N THR A 11 -15.10 -16.05 0.08
CA THR A 11 -15.91 -15.10 0.83
C THR A 11 -15.02 -14.21 1.66
N ARG A 12 -15.48 -12.98 1.90
CA ARG A 12 -14.80 -12.05 2.81
C ARG A 12 -14.56 -12.67 4.20
N LYS A 13 -15.50 -13.48 4.69
CA LYS A 13 -15.40 -14.17 5.99
C LYS A 13 -14.32 -15.25 5.97
N PHE A 14 -14.22 -16.03 4.90
CA PHE A 14 -13.14 -17.01 4.73
C PHE A 14 -11.78 -16.32 4.68
N LEU A 15 -11.63 -15.27 3.85
CA LEU A 15 -10.37 -14.51 3.74
C LEU A 15 -9.96 -13.88 5.08
N ALA A 16 -10.90 -13.27 5.82
CA ALA A 16 -10.61 -12.72 7.15
C ALA A 16 -10.05 -13.80 8.09
N SER A 17 -10.76 -14.94 8.23
CA SER A 17 -10.28 -16.06 9.06
C SER A 17 -8.99 -16.73 8.55
N TYR A 18 -8.68 -16.56 7.27
CA TYR A 18 -7.46 -17.06 6.67
C TYR A 18 -6.28 -16.15 7.02
N TYR A 19 -6.42 -14.83 6.83
CA TYR A 19 -5.38 -13.85 7.17
C TYR A 19 -5.16 -13.71 8.68
N ASP A 20 -6.17 -13.97 9.53
CA ASP A 20 -6.00 -14.05 10.99
C ASP A 20 -4.96 -15.10 11.42
N LYS A 21 -4.79 -16.18 10.63
CA LYS A 21 -3.81 -17.25 10.89
C LYS A 21 -2.39 -16.91 10.45
N TYR A 22 -2.23 -15.89 9.62
CA TYR A 22 -0.95 -15.49 9.05
C TYR A 22 -0.70 -14.02 9.39
N PRO A 23 -0.28 -13.71 10.64
CA PRO A 23 0.09 -12.35 10.99
C PRO A 23 1.24 -11.92 10.08
N PHE A 24 1.07 -10.77 9.44
CA PHE A 24 2.16 -10.18 8.69
C PHE A 24 3.24 -9.74 9.68
N PRO A 25 4.52 -10.06 9.42
CA PRO A 25 5.59 -9.48 10.21
C PRO A 25 5.50 -7.95 10.11
N PRO A 26 5.87 -7.22 11.17
CA PRO A 26 5.96 -5.78 11.08
C PRO A 26 6.89 -5.40 9.93
N LEU A 27 6.54 -4.31 9.24
CA LEU A 27 7.42 -3.76 8.20
C LEU A 27 8.79 -3.45 8.82
N SER A 28 9.86 -3.68 8.07
CA SER A 28 11.21 -3.34 8.53
C SER A 28 11.29 -1.85 8.86
N ASP A 29 12.01 -1.51 9.93
CA ASP A 29 12.35 -0.12 10.28
C ASP A 29 13.03 0.62 9.11
N ASP A 30 13.71 -0.12 8.24
CA ASP A 30 14.32 0.39 7.02
C ASP A 30 13.30 1.02 6.06
N VAL A 31 12.05 0.54 6.04
CA VAL A 31 10.98 1.12 5.21
C VAL A 31 10.65 2.55 5.68
N SER A 32 10.56 2.75 6.99
CA SER A 32 10.32 4.07 7.58
C SER A 32 11.48 5.03 7.31
N ARG A 33 12.72 4.53 7.41
CA ARG A 33 13.92 5.29 7.06
C ARG A 33 13.94 5.65 5.58
N LEU A 34 13.74 4.68 4.69
CA LEU A 34 13.69 4.89 3.25
C LEU A 34 12.59 5.89 2.86
N CYS A 35 11.39 5.77 3.45
CA CYS A 35 10.33 6.74 3.24
C CYS A 35 10.72 8.15 3.68
N SER A 36 11.47 8.29 4.78
CA SER A 36 11.95 9.59 5.26
C SER A 36 12.99 10.20 4.31
N GLU A 37 13.94 9.39 3.82
CA GLU A 37 14.93 9.81 2.82
C GLU A 37 14.25 10.25 1.51
N ILE A 38 13.31 9.44 0.99
CA ILE A 38 12.54 9.79 -0.23
C ILE A 38 11.80 11.11 -0.03
N ARG A 39 11.13 11.30 1.11
CA ARG A 39 10.43 12.56 1.43
C ARG A 39 11.38 13.75 1.54
N SER A 40 12.61 13.53 2.00
CA SER A 40 13.64 14.57 2.04
C SER A 40 14.13 14.97 0.65
N ILE A 41 14.18 14.03 -0.30
CA ILE A 41 14.70 14.26 -1.66
C ILE A 41 13.64 14.91 -2.58
N ILE A 42 12.35 14.59 -2.40
CA ILE A 42 11.24 15.16 -3.17
C ILE A 42 11.26 16.70 -3.28
N PRO A 43 11.38 17.49 -2.19
CA PRO A 43 11.36 18.94 -2.30
C PRO A 43 12.53 19.50 -3.12
N ASP A 44 13.69 18.84 -3.09
CA ASP A 44 14.84 19.27 -3.88
C ASP A 44 14.67 18.92 -5.36
N LEU A 45 14.10 17.75 -5.67
CA LEU A 45 13.73 17.40 -7.05
C LEU A 45 12.67 18.34 -7.65
N LEU A 46 11.69 18.76 -6.84
CA LEU A 46 10.66 19.72 -7.25
C LEU A 46 11.21 21.13 -7.53
N LYS A 47 12.34 21.51 -6.88
CA LYS A 47 13.03 22.78 -7.17
C LYS A 47 13.78 22.73 -8.50
N GLU A 48 14.46 21.62 -8.78
CA GLU A 48 15.28 21.44 -10.00
C GLU A 48 14.42 21.13 -11.24
N SER A 49 13.28 20.48 -11.05
CA SER A 49 12.31 20.18 -12.10
C SER A 49 10.91 20.53 -11.62
N PRO A 50 10.37 21.73 -11.96
CA PRO A 50 8.99 22.03 -11.63
C PRO A 50 8.12 20.96 -12.26
N PRO A 51 7.19 20.36 -11.50
CA PRO A 51 6.38 19.26 -12.00
C PRO A 51 5.61 19.76 -13.21
N SER A 52 5.92 19.20 -14.39
CA SER A 52 5.07 19.35 -15.56
C SER A 52 3.67 18.93 -15.12
N SER A 53 2.71 19.83 -15.31
CA SER A 53 1.40 19.92 -14.65
C SER A 53 0.43 18.76 -14.96
N GLY A 54 0.93 17.56 -15.23
CA GLY A 54 0.15 16.39 -15.63
C GLY A 54 0.35 15.13 -14.78
N PHE A 55 1.30 15.07 -13.83
CA PHE A 55 1.58 13.79 -13.13
C PHE A 55 1.95 13.88 -11.64
N PHE A 56 1.45 14.89 -10.92
CA PHE A 56 1.40 14.82 -9.46
C PHE A 56 -0.05 14.77 -9.01
N MET A 57 -0.59 13.56 -8.89
CA MET A 57 -1.66 13.32 -7.94
C MET A 57 -1.20 13.89 -6.60
N SER A 58 -1.97 14.85 -6.07
CA SER A 58 -1.61 15.56 -4.85
C SER A 58 -1.28 14.57 -3.72
N PRO A 59 -0.29 14.86 -2.85
CA PRO A 59 -0.04 14.09 -1.64
C PRO A 59 -1.24 14.05 -0.68
N PHE A 60 -2.23 14.90 -0.92
CA PHE A 60 -3.39 15.15 -0.05
C PHE A 60 -4.50 14.09 -0.15
N ILE A 61 -4.50 13.22 -1.17
CA ILE A 61 -5.55 12.20 -1.34
C ILE A 61 -5.37 11.00 -0.38
N TRP A 62 -4.20 10.82 0.25
CA TRP A 62 -3.97 9.72 1.18
C TRP A 62 -4.41 9.97 2.63
N ASN A 63 -4.93 11.16 2.96
CA ASN A 63 -5.35 11.49 4.31
C ASN A 63 -6.85 11.84 4.37
N LEU A 64 -7.70 10.87 4.00
CA LEU A 64 -9.14 10.93 4.28
C LEU A 64 -9.73 9.53 4.52
N HIS A 65 -9.33 8.90 5.63
CA HIS A 65 -10.21 7.98 6.36
C HIS A 65 -9.75 7.90 7.82
N GLY A 66 -10.47 8.61 8.68
CA GLY A 66 -10.31 8.68 10.13
C GLY A 66 -11.42 9.57 10.68
#